data_AF-A0A6V7MDX3-F1
#
_entry.id   AF-A0A6V7MDX3-F1
#
_cell.length_a   1.000
_cell.length_b   1.000
_cell.length_c   1.000
_cell.angle_alpha   90.00
_cell.angle_beta   90.00
_cell.angle_gamma   90.00
#
_symmetry.space_group_name_H-M   'P 1'
#
loop_
_entity.id
_entity.type
_entity.pdbx_description
1 polymer ?
#
loop_
_entity_poly.entity_id
_entity_poly.type
_entity_poly.pdbx_seq_one_letter_code
_entity_poly.pdbx_strand_id
1 'polypeptide(L)'
;YIMTTQGRMSLEKEWASIPCYYPYQSIVKDIDVEQTGNVSHKNISEIFVPKSICFMLGHPHYGSMGEVIEPGVIAKSGRVKVKMSVDTEPDFANLKKEQHEIKMQYMHGSIAAQRLGISSHLLSRITGSIYVVPSTTGSPEKKQQNIGLNLKYNKKNEELPGYTRRVNGQWVYSSKSVGLIRAYMEMFPKVFEKLVHNVGNDVFNEEDLFASYDDVLDVVTWLKLQSFRTIEPRNCDHEGLEPDIIAKLEKEIDETLETNDAPGKAVIMQVKPHLLFKPGINNGNIAPDLKAKHRLFD
;
A
#
# COMPACT_ATOMS: atom_id res chain seq x y z
N TYR A 1 22.56 -7.87 17.53
CA TYR A 1 24.03 -7.92 17.41
C TYR A 1 24.48 -7.07 16.26
N ILE A 2 25.60 -6.37 16.41
CA ILE A 2 26.23 -5.61 15.32
C ILE A 2 27.59 -6.23 15.02
N MET A 3 27.83 -6.47 13.74
CA MET A 3 29.11 -6.94 13.23
C MET A 3 29.87 -5.74 12.67
N THR A 4 31.03 -5.47 13.25
CA THR A 4 31.87 -4.36 12.78
C THR A 4 32.66 -4.74 11.54
N THR A 5 33.22 -3.72 10.87
CA THR A 5 34.10 -3.88 9.69
C THR A 5 35.36 -4.69 10.00
N GLN A 6 35.77 -4.73 11.26
CA GLN A 6 36.93 -5.48 11.76
C GLN A 6 36.58 -6.93 12.15
N GLY A 7 35.34 -7.38 11.94
CA GLY A 7 34.91 -8.73 12.35
C GLY A 7 34.77 -8.90 13.86
N ARG A 8 34.62 -7.80 14.61
CA ARG A 8 34.19 -7.85 16.01
C ARG A 8 32.67 -7.84 16.08
N MET A 9 32.15 -8.64 16.99
CA MET A 9 30.73 -8.70 17.29
C MET A 9 30.46 -7.98 18.61
N SER A 10 29.49 -7.08 18.62
CA SER A 10 29.00 -6.41 19.82
C SER A 10 27.49 -6.60 19.96
N LEU A 11 27.03 -6.61 21.21
CA LEU A 11 25.61 -6.52 21.51
C LEU A 11 25.31 -5.05 21.80
N GLU A 12 24.38 -4.48 21.03
CA GLU A 12 23.95 -3.09 21.15
C GLU A 12 22.45 -3.06 21.41
N LYS A 13 22.03 -2.14 22.28
CA LYS A 13 20.62 -1.90 22.56
C LYS A 13 20.08 -0.98 21.48
N GLU A 14 19.03 -1.42 20.81
CA GLU A 14 18.29 -0.59 19.86
C GLU A 14 17.24 0.24 20.62
N TRP A 15 17.08 1.49 20.19
CA TRP A 15 16.12 2.42 20.75
C TRP A 15 15.13 2.87 19.68
N ALA A 16 13.89 3.16 20.08
CA ALA A 16 12.92 3.76 19.17
C ALA A 16 13.43 5.11 18.66
N SER A 17 13.24 5.38 17.36
CA SER A 17 13.61 6.66 16.75
C SER A 17 12.68 7.80 17.16
N ILE A 18 11.46 7.47 17.60
CA ILE A 18 10.45 8.43 18.03
C ILE A 18 10.61 8.67 19.53
N PRO A 19 10.89 9.92 19.97
CA PRO A 19 10.97 10.22 21.39
C PRO A 19 9.59 10.09 22.05
N CYS A 20 9.52 9.36 23.16
CA CYS A 20 8.35 9.25 24.00
C CYS A 20 8.55 10.05 25.29
N TYR A 21 7.51 10.79 25.70
CA TYR A 21 7.55 11.65 26.88
C TYR A 21 6.87 10.96 28.06
N TYR A 22 7.54 10.98 29.21
CA TYR A 22 7.01 10.46 30.47
C TYR A 22 7.14 11.53 31.56
N PRO A 23 6.15 11.67 32.45
CA PRO A 23 6.29 12.53 33.61
C PRO A 23 7.52 12.14 34.44
N TYR A 24 8.30 13.13 34.89
CA TYR A 24 9.53 12.87 35.62
C TYR A 24 9.30 12.01 36.87
N GLN A 25 8.18 12.26 37.57
CA GLN A 25 7.80 11.53 38.78
C GLN A 25 7.45 10.05 38.55
N SER A 26 7.23 9.62 37.30
CA SER A 26 6.96 8.20 36.98
C SER A 26 8.21 7.43 36.54
N ILE A 27 9.39 8.06 36.53
CA ILE A 27 10.64 7.41 36.14
C ILE A 27 11.19 6.64 37.33
N VAL A 28 11.23 5.31 37.20
CA VAL A 28 11.88 4.41 38.16
C VAL A 28 13.23 4.00 37.56
N LYS A 29 14.28 4.07 38.37
CA LYS A 29 15.66 3.74 37.99
C LYS A 29 16.12 2.47 38.70
N ASP A 30 17.17 1.86 38.17
CA ASP A 30 17.93 0.79 38.83
C ASP A 30 17.06 -0.41 39.23
N ILE A 31 16.16 -0.82 38.33
CA ILE A 31 15.32 -2.00 38.50
C ILE A 31 16.09 -3.23 38.02
N ASP A 32 16.12 -4.28 38.84
CA ASP A 32 16.58 -5.60 38.42
C ASP A 32 15.55 -6.23 37.48
N VAL A 33 15.96 -6.49 36.25
CA VAL A 33 15.12 -7.09 35.21
C VAL A 33 15.77 -8.37 34.73
N GLU A 34 15.02 -9.48 34.77
CA GLU A 34 15.44 -10.73 34.16
C GLU A 34 15.45 -10.58 32.63
N GLN A 35 16.63 -10.68 32.02
CA GLN A 35 16.77 -10.67 30.57
C GLN A 35 16.65 -12.09 30.02
N THR A 36 15.43 -12.53 29.74
CA THR A 36 15.17 -13.79 29.06
C THR A 36 15.43 -13.65 27.55
N GLY A 37 15.96 -14.72 26.91
CA GLY A 37 16.04 -14.81 25.45
C GLY A 37 17.31 -14.25 24.78
N ASN A 38 18.32 -13.81 25.53
CA ASN A 38 19.62 -13.45 24.94
C ASN A 38 20.48 -14.69 24.67
N VAL A 39 20.43 -15.21 23.44
CA VAL A 39 21.43 -16.18 22.98
C VAL A 39 22.76 -15.42 22.84
N SER A 40 23.69 -15.64 23.77
CA SER A 40 25.03 -15.07 23.72
C SER A 40 25.89 -15.83 22.72
N HIS A 41 26.05 -15.30 21.50
CA HIS A 41 27.09 -15.80 20.59
C HIS A 41 28.45 -15.28 21.05
N LYS A 42 29.49 -16.10 21.03
CA LYS A 42 30.85 -15.70 21.41
C LYS A 42 31.68 -15.27 20.21
N ASN A 43 31.42 -15.85 19.04
CA ASN A 43 32.19 -15.58 17.82
C ASN A 43 31.32 -15.66 16.56
N ILE A 44 31.87 -15.17 15.46
CA ILE A 44 31.20 -15.14 14.14
C ILE A 44 31.03 -16.57 13.58
N SER A 45 31.90 -17.51 13.94
CA SER A 45 31.83 -18.90 13.48
C SER A 45 30.63 -19.67 14.06
N GLU A 46 30.17 -19.31 15.26
CA GLU A 46 28.93 -19.82 15.87
C GLU A 46 27.67 -19.28 15.19
N ILE A 47 27.80 -18.14 14.51
CA ILE A 47 26.70 -17.50 13.77
C ILE A 47 26.60 -18.06 12.36
N PHE A 48 27.72 -18.07 11.63
CA PHE A 48 27.80 -18.51 10.24
C PHE A 48 28.35 -19.94 10.19
N VAL A 49 27.51 -20.88 10.63
CA VAL A 49 27.80 -22.31 10.54
C VAL A 49 27.55 -22.81 9.11
N PRO A 50 28.30 -23.79 8.61
CA PRO A 50 28.01 -24.41 7.32
C PRO A 50 26.55 -24.90 7.23
N LYS A 51 25.96 -24.81 6.03
CA LYS A 51 24.55 -25.07 5.72
C LYS A 51 23.55 -24.07 6.31
N SER A 52 24.00 -23.04 7.04
CA SER A 52 23.10 -21.98 7.48
C SER A 52 22.82 -20.97 6.36
N ILE A 53 21.60 -20.44 6.36
CA ILE A 53 21.13 -19.44 5.40
C ILE A 53 21.57 -18.04 5.84
N CYS A 54 21.98 -17.22 4.88
CA CYS A 54 22.24 -15.79 5.03
C CYS A 54 21.75 -15.02 3.79
N PHE A 55 21.67 -13.70 3.89
CA PHE A 55 21.30 -12.81 2.79
C PHE A 55 22.37 -11.77 2.58
N MET A 56 22.63 -11.40 1.34
CA MET A 56 23.64 -10.42 0.99
C MET A 56 23.13 -8.99 1.17
N LEU A 57 23.85 -8.17 1.94
CA LEU A 57 23.60 -6.74 2.14
C LEU A 57 24.56 -5.85 1.31
N GLY A 58 25.43 -6.45 0.49
CA GLY A 58 26.42 -5.77 -0.32
C GLY A 58 26.18 -5.89 -1.82
N HIS A 59 26.82 -5.02 -2.59
CA HIS A 59 26.85 -5.13 -4.06
C HIS A 59 27.84 -6.24 -4.50
N PRO A 60 27.61 -6.97 -5.61
CA PRO A 60 26.54 -6.79 -6.61
C PRO A 60 25.23 -7.54 -6.35
N HIS A 61 25.17 -8.45 -5.38
CA HIS A 61 24.03 -9.37 -5.20
C HIS A 61 23.16 -8.99 -3.99
N TYR A 62 22.86 -7.69 -3.81
CA TYR A 62 22.06 -7.24 -2.67
C TYR A 62 20.69 -7.93 -2.67
N GLY A 63 20.26 -8.44 -1.52
CA GLY A 63 18.99 -9.16 -1.37
C GLY A 63 19.05 -10.65 -1.69
N SER A 64 20.08 -11.13 -2.41
CA SER A 64 20.19 -12.55 -2.77
C SER A 64 20.36 -13.45 -1.54
N MET A 65 19.65 -14.58 -1.55
CA MET A 65 19.79 -15.64 -0.55
C MET A 65 21.07 -16.44 -0.82
N GLY A 66 21.76 -16.83 0.25
CA GLY A 66 22.91 -17.71 0.16
C GLY A 66 23.02 -18.70 1.30
N GLU A 67 23.75 -19.78 1.05
CA GLU A 67 24.09 -20.80 2.03
C GLU A 67 25.57 -20.67 2.41
N VAL A 68 25.87 -20.71 3.70
CA VAL A 68 27.25 -20.78 4.20
C VAL A 68 27.83 -22.16 3.85
N ILE A 69 28.96 -22.19 3.14
CA ILE A 69 29.60 -23.45 2.73
C ILE A 69 30.92 -23.66 3.46
N GLU A 70 31.39 -24.91 3.50
CA GLU A 70 32.64 -25.25 4.17
C GLU A 70 33.84 -24.42 3.66
N PRO A 71 34.67 -23.86 4.57
CA PRO A 71 34.72 -24.12 6.02
C PRO A 71 33.86 -23.18 6.89
N GLY A 72 32.96 -22.37 6.31
CA GLY A 72 32.26 -21.29 6.99
C GLY A 72 33.11 -20.03 7.08
N VAL A 73 33.52 -19.64 8.28
CA VAL A 73 34.39 -18.48 8.50
C VAL A 73 35.86 -18.83 8.22
N ILE A 74 36.50 -18.09 7.33
CA ILE A 74 37.90 -18.27 6.95
C ILE A 74 38.78 -17.56 7.97
N ALA A 75 39.42 -18.32 8.86
CA ALA A 75 40.22 -17.79 9.98
C ALA A 75 41.27 -16.73 9.57
N LYS A 76 41.91 -16.88 8.41
CA LYS A 76 42.94 -15.93 7.93
C LYS A 76 42.40 -14.56 7.51
N SER A 77 41.14 -14.50 7.05
CA SER A 77 40.56 -13.28 6.48
C SER A 77 39.36 -12.75 7.26
N GLY A 78 38.80 -13.55 8.18
CA GLY A 78 37.54 -13.26 8.88
C GLY A 78 36.31 -13.22 7.96
N ARG A 79 36.44 -13.64 6.69
CA ARG A 79 35.35 -13.66 5.71
C ARG A 79 34.56 -14.96 5.80
N VAL A 80 33.28 -14.89 5.49
CA VAL A 80 32.38 -16.04 5.41
C VAL A 80 32.34 -16.53 3.96
N LYS A 81 32.56 -17.83 3.75
CA LYS A 81 32.43 -18.45 2.44
C LYS A 81 30.97 -18.85 2.21
N VAL A 82 30.36 -18.33 1.15
CA VAL A 82 28.93 -18.45 0.87
C VAL A 82 28.70 -18.84 -0.59
N LYS A 83 27.67 -19.65 -0.82
CA LYS A 83 27.13 -19.96 -2.14
C LYS A 83 25.82 -19.18 -2.29
N MET A 84 25.83 -18.13 -3.10
CA MET A 84 24.67 -17.26 -3.35
C MET A 84 23.83 -17.81 -4.50
N SER A 85 22.51 -17.76 -4.37
CA SER A 85 21.55 -17.96 -5.46
C SER A 85 21.26 -16.61 -6.09
N VAL A 86 21.66 -16.43 -7.34
CA VAL A 86 21.45 -15.18 -8.07
C VAL A 86 20.44 -15.41 -9.17
N ASP A 87 19.25 -14.84 -8.97
CA ASP A 87 18.15 -14.87 -9.91
C ASP A 87 18.15 -13.60 -10.77
N THR A 88 17.50 -13.66 -11.92
CA THR A 88 17.35 -12.50 -12.81
C THR A 88 16.11 -11.73 -12.38
N GLU A 89 16.27 -10.43 -12.10
CA GLU A 89 15.16 -9.56 -11.74
C GLU A 89 14.33 -9.17 -12.99
N PRO A 90 12.99 -9.18 -12.91
CA PRO A 90 12.12 -8.69 -13.98
C PRO A 90 12.31 -7.19 -14.24
N ASP A 91 12.17 -6.76 -15.50
CA ASP A 91 12.30 -5.35 -15.88
C ASP A 91 10.96 -4.63 -15.99
N PHE A 92 10.55 -4.00 -14.89
CA PHE A 92 9.30 -3.23 -14.84
C PHE A 92 9.36 -1.83 -15.47
N ALA A 93 10.35 -1.50 -16.33
CA ALA A 93 10.48 -0.17 -16.93
C ALA A 93 9.22 0.29 -17.70
N ASN A 94 8.59 -0.64 -18.45
CA ASN A 94 7.38 -0.34 -19.20
C ASN A 94 6.18 -0.08 -18.28
N LEU A 95 6.00 -0.90 -17.24
CA LEU A 95 4.94 -0.70 -16.25
C LEU A 95 5.11 0.60 -15.47
N LYS A 96 6.36 0.98 -15.12
CA LYS A 96 6.67 2.27 -14.48
C LYS A 96 6.23 3.44 -15.36
N LYS A 97 6.48 3.35 -16.68
CA LYS A 97 6.04 4.37 -17.64
C LYS A 97 4.52 4.42 -17.74
N GLU A 98 3.85 3.28 -17.86
CA GLU A 98 2.39 3.22 -17.96
C GLU A 98 1.71 3.77 -16.69
N GLN A 99 2.20 3.39 -15.50
CA GLN A 99 1.74 3.94 -14.23
C GLN A 99 1.89 5.47 -14.21
N HIS A 100 3.00 6.01 -14.71
CA HIS A 100 3.19 7.46 -14.79
C HIS A 100 2.18 8.11 -15.74
N GLU A 101 1.93 7.53 -16.92
CA GLU A 101 0.94 8.01 -17.87
C GLU A 101 -0.48 8.01 -17.28
N ILE A 102 -0.88 6.96 -16.57
CA ILE A 102 -2.18 6.92 -15.88
C ILE A 102 -2.28 8.05 -14.85
N LYS A 103 -1.22 8.30 -14.06
CA LYS A 103 -1.20 9.40 -13.10
C LYS A 103 -1.39 10.77 -13.77
N MET A 104 -0.84 10.97 -14.97
CA MET A 104 -0.99 12.24 -15.71
C MET A 104 -2.38 12.45 -16.31
N GLN A 105 -3.17 11.39 -16.47
CA GLN A 105 -4.52 11.47 -17.04
C GLN A 105 -5.58 11.96 -16.04
N TYR A 106 -5.24 12.04 -14.75
CA TYR A 106 -6.14 12.61 -13.75
C TYR A 106 -6.34 14.11 -14.01
N MET A 107 -7.58 14.56 -13.87
CA MET A 107 -7.97 15.95 -14.11
C MET A 107 -8.55 16.58 -12.85
N HIS A 108 -8.33 17.89 -12.68
CA HIS A 108 -8.92 18.65 -11.59
C HIS A 108 -10.45 18.63 -11.67
N GLY A 109 -11.12 18.74 -10.52
CA GLY A 109 -12.58 18.75 -10.43
C GLY A 109 -13.26 19.83 -11.30
N SER A 110 -12.62 20.97 -11.55
CA SER A 110 -13.13 22.00 -12.48
C SER A 110 -13.24 21.47 -13.92
N ILE A 111 -12.17 20.83 -14.41
CA ILE A 111 -12.11 20.25 -15.75
C ILE A 111 -13.07 19.07 -15.88
N ALA A 112 -13.12 18.19 -14.87
CA ALA A 112 -14.05 17.07 -14.85
C ALA A 112 -15.52 17.54 -14.90
N ALA A 113 -15.86 18.57 -14.12
CA ALA A 113 -17.21 19.14 -14.10
C ALA A 113 -17.58 19.78 -15.44
N GLN A 114 -16.65 20.51 -16.06
CA GLN A 114 -16.84 21.09 -17.40
C GLN A 114 -17.11 20.01 -18.46
N ARG A 115 -16.38 18.89 -18.44
CA ARG A 115 -16.60 17.76 -19.38
C ARG A 115 -17.96 17.08 -19.20
N LEU A 116 -18.54 17.18 -18.02
CA LEU A 116 -19.86 16.63 -17.68
C LEU A 116 -20.99 17.65 -17.85
N GLY A 117 -20.68 18.93 -18.08
CA GLY A 117 -21.68 19.99 -18.15
C GLY A 117 -22.37 20.28 -16.82
N ILE A 118 -21.70 20.04 -15.69
CA ILE A 118 -22.24 20.27 -14.33
C ILE A 118 -21.37 21.23 -13.54
N SER A 119 -21.88 21.74 -12.41
CA SER A 119 -21.08 22.55 -11.49
C SER A 119 -20.06 21.68 -10.74
N SER A 120 -18.89 22.24 -10.41
CA SER A 120 -17.90 21.52 -9.58
C SER A 120 -18.45 21.16 -8.20
N HIS A 121 -19.42 21.93 -7.69
CA HIS A 121 -20.10 21.62 -6.44
C HIS A 121 -20.95 20.36 -6.59
N LEU A 122 -21.78 20.24 -7.64
CA LEU A 122 -22.56 19.02 -7.91
C LEU A 122 -21.65 17.79 -8.13
N LEU A 123 -20.57 17.95 -8.90
CA LEU A 123 -19.55 16.90 -9.05
C LEU A 123 -19.03 16.45 -7.69
N SER A 124 -18.71 17.40 -6.81
CA SER A 124 -18.22 17.12 -5.47
C SER A 124 -19.25 16.35 -4.62
N ARG A 125 -20.54 16.65 -4.75
CA ARG A 125 -21.62 15.97 -4.02
C ARG A 125 -21.85 14.55 -4.54
N ILE A 126 -22.06 14.39 -5.85
CA ILE A 126 -22.41 13.08 -6.44
C ILE A 126 -21.29 12.05 -6.29
N THR A 127 -20.04 12.52 -6.26
CA THR A 127 -18.87 11.66 -6.05
C THR A 127 -18.65 11.28 -4.58
N GLY A 128 -19.34 11.92 -3.64
CA GLY A 128 -19.35 11.57 -2.21
C GLY A 128 -20.54 10.68 -1.83
N SER A 129 -21.03 10.84 -0.60
CA SER A 129 -22.22 10.18 -0.07
C SER A 129 -23.43 11.11 -0.13
N ILE A 130 -24.57 10.61 -0.60
CA ILE A 130 -25.85 11.31 -0.62
C ILE A 130 -26.90 10.36 -0.08
N TYR A 131 -27.56 10.74 1.01
CA TYR A 131 -28.54 9.88 1.68
C TYR A 131 -29.97 10.31 1.38
N VAL A 132 -30.84 9.33 1.13
CA VAL A 132 -32.28 9.52 0.94
C VAL A 132 -33.01 8.88 2.12
N VAL A 133 -33.88 9.67 2.75
CA VAL A 133 -34.75 9.27 3.87
C VAL A 133 -36.13 8.93 3.31
N PRO A 134 -36.62 7.70 3.50
CA PRO A 134 -37.94 7.29 3.01
C PRO A 134 -39.07 8.04 3.72
N SER A 135 -40.06 8.56 2.98
CA SER A 135 -41.10 9.45 3.53
C SER A 135 -42.10 8.76 4.47
N THR A 136 -42.25 7.43 4.42
CA THR A 136 -43.18 6.70 5.29
C THR A 136 -42.62 6.51 6.70
N THR A 137 -43.02 7.40 7.60
CA THR A 137 -42.78 7.38 9.07
C THR A 137 -43.44 6.21 9.83
N GLY A 138 -43.97 5.20 9.15
CA GLY A 138 -44.78 4.13 9.77
C GLY A 138 -44.14 2.75 9.89
N SER A 139 -42.92 2.54 9.40
CA SER A 139 -42.21 1.25 9.53
C SER A 139 -40.80 1.46 10.08
N PRO A 140 -40.43 0.84 11.22
CA PRO A 140 -39.12 1.02 11.87
C PRO A 140 -37.93 0.45 11.07
N GLU A 141 -38.14 0.00 9.83
CA GLU A 141 -37.17 -0.79 9.06
C GLU A 141 -36.59 -0.10 7.83
N LYS A 142 -37.14 1.04 7.37
CA LYS A 142 -36.63 1.70 6.16
C LYS A 142 -35.38 2.53 6.46
N LYS A 143 -34.22 1.87 6.44
CA LYS A 143 -32.90 2.51 6.59
C LYS A 143 -32.65 3.52 5.46
N GLN A 144 -31.95 4.60 5.80
CA GLN A 144 -31.45 5.59 4.83
C GLN A 144 -30.69 4.91 3.70
N GLN A 145 -31.02 5.26 2.46
CA GLN A 145 -30.39 4.71 1.27
C GLN A 145 -29.33 5.67 0.74
N ASN A 146 -28.15 5.17 0.38
CA ASN A 146 -27.09 5.99 -0.20
C ASN A 146 -27.13 5.93 -1.72
N ILE A 147 -27.39 7.06 -2.37
CA ILE A 147 -27.43 7.22 -3.82
C ILE A 147 -26.16 7.91 -4.38
N GLY A 148 -25.18 8.19 -3.52
CA GLY A 148 -23.89 8.72 -3.91
C GLY A 148 -22.96 7.63 -4.46
N LEU A 149 -22.03 8.04 -5.33
CA LEU A 149 -21.06 7.11 -5.91
C LEU A 149 -20.04 6.64 -4.85
N ASN A 150 -19.80 7.42 -3.78
CA ASN A 150 -18.76 7.17 -2.77
C ASN A 150 -17.37 6.93 -3.39
N LEU A 151 -16.99 7.73 -4.38
CA LEU A 151 -15.65 7.64 -4.95
C LEU A 151 -14.61 8.34 -4.06
N LYS A 152 -15.04 9.15 -3.10
CA LYS A 152 -14.19 9.88 -2.15
C LYS A 152 -14.75 9.86 -0.73
N TYR A 153 -13.88 9.79 0.27
CA TYR A 153 -14.25 9.74 1.68
C TYR A 153 -13.46 10.77 2.50
N ASN A 154 -13.95 12.01 2.55
CA ASN A 154 -13.27 13.11 3.25
C ASN A 154 -13.03 12.83 4.75
N LYS A 155 -14.02 12.25 5.45
CA LYS A 155 -13.92 11.99 6.91
C LYS A 155 -12.87 10.95 7.26
N LYS A 156 -12.67 9.96 6.38
CA LYS A 156 -11.69 8.88 6.57
C LYS A 156 -10.34 9.17 5.91
N ASN A 157 -10.24 10.26 5.15
CA ASN A 157 -9.12 10.55 4.26
C ASN A 157 -8.82 9.39 3.29
N GLU A 158 -9.87 8.79 2.71
CA GLU A 158 -9.75 7.69 1.75
C GLU A 158 -10.19 8.12 0.34
N GLU A 159 -9.48 7.61 -0.65
CA GLU A 159 -9.73 7.72 -2.08
C GLU A 159 -10.08 6.35 -2.67
N LEU A 160 -10.71 6.33 -3.84
CA LEU A 160 -11.01 5.08 -4.55
C LEU A 160 -10.04 4.90 -5.72
N PRO A 161 -9.08 3.94 -5.65
CA PRO A 161 -8.09 3.68 -6.70
C PRO A 161 -8.75 3.54 -8.09
N GLY A 162 -8.10 4.10 -9.11
CA GLY A 162 -8.58 4.11 -10.49
C GLY A 162 -9.67 5.14 -10.80
N TYR A 163 -10.28 5.75 -9.78
CA TYR A 163 -11.38 6.71 -9.94
C TYR A 163 -10.99 8.10 -9.44
N THR A 164 -10.78 8.26 -8.13
CA THR A 164 -10.42 9.56 -7.57
C THR A 164 -9.11 9.49 -6.81
N ARG A 165 -8.45 10.63 -6.73
CA ARG A 165 -7.23 10.78 -5.94
C ARG A 165 -7.20 12.14 -5.26
N ARG A 166 -6.56 12.22 -4.10
CA ARG A 166 -6.29 13.50 -3.44
C ARG A 166 -4.83 13.91 -3.65
N VAL A 167 -4.61 14.99 -4.40
CA VAL A 167 -3.28 15.53 -4.70
C VAL A 167 -3.21 16.97 -4.20
N ASN A 168 -2.22 17.29 -3.37
CA ASN A 168 -2.04 18.63 -2.78
C ASN A 168 -3.31 19.20 -2.13
N GLY A 169 -4.07 18.34 -1.44
CA GLY A 169 -5.32 18.70 -0.78
C GLY A 169 -6.53 18.83 -1.72
N GLN A 170 -6.35 18.72 -3.04
CA GLN A 170 -7.41 18.81 -4.05
C GLN A 170 -7.82 17.44 -4.59
N TRP A 171 -9.11 17.27 -4.87
CA TRP A 171 -9.62 16.07 -5.52
C TRP A 171 -9.41 16.14 -7.03
N VAL A 172 -8.75 15.11 -7.56
CA VAL A 172 -8.59 14.87 -8.99
C VAL A 172 -9.35 13.60 -9.39
N TYR A 173 -9.79 13.56 -10.63
CA TYR A 173 -10.70 12.56 -11.16
C TYR A 173 -10.11 11.91 -12.40
N SER A 174 -10.19 10.59 -12.50
CA SER A 174 -9.76 9.86 -13.69
C SER A 174 -10.78 9.97 -14.82
N SER A 175 -10.40 9.56 -16.02
CA SER A 175 -11.31 9.35 -17.14
C SER A 175 -12.44 8.36 -16.80
N LYS A 176 -12.13 7.30 -16.02
CA LYS A 176 -13.11 6.31 -15.55
C LYS A 176 -14.18 6.95 -14.67
N SER A 177 -13.80 7.86 -13.76
CA SER A 177 -14.78 8.62 -12.96
C SER A 177 -15.72 9.44 -13.82
N VAL A 178 -15.19 10.16 -14.81
CA VAL A 178 -16.02 10.98 -15.71
C VAL A 178 -16.98 10.10 -16.51
N GLY A 179 -16.51 8.96 -17.03
CA GLY A 179 -17.36 8.00 -17.74
C GLY A 179 -18.48 7.44 -16.84
N LEU A 180 -18.16 7.07 -15.61
CA LEU A 180 -19.12 6.55 -14.64
C LEU A 180 -20.19 7.59 -14.27
N ILE A 181 -19.79 8.84 -14.02
CA ILE A 181 -20.74 9.90 -13.69
C ILE A 181 -21.65 10.20 -14.89
N ARG A 182 -21.11 10.19 -16.11
CA ARG A 182 -21.91 10.36 -17.33
C ARG A 182 -22.97 9.26 -17.45
N ALA A 183 -22.59 8.00 -17.27
CA ALA A 183 -23.53 6.89 -17.28
C ALA A 183 -24.61 7.04 -16.19
N TYR A 184 -24.25 7.54 -15.00
CA TYR A 184 -25.22 7.82 -13.94
C TYR A 184 -26.20 8.93 -14.35
N MET A 185 -25.70 10.01 -14.98
CA MET A 185 -26.54 11.10 -15.47
C MET A 185 -27.52 10.65 -16.57
N GLU A 186 -27.07 9.78 -17.48
CA GLU A 186 -27.89 9.25 -18.58
C GLU A 186 -28.99 8.31 -18.07
N MET A 187 -28.68 7.46 -17.09
CA MET A 187 -29.64 6.52 -16.52
C MET A 187 -30.69 7.18 -15.62
N PHE A 188 -30.30 8.20 -14.84
CA PHE A 188 -31.17 8.83 -13.83
C PHE A 188 -31.17 10.37 -13.91
N PRO A 189 -31.53 10.97 -15.07
CA PRO A 189 -31.40 12.42 -15.30
C PRO A 189 -32.22 13.26 -14.30
N LYS A 190 -33.43 12.80 -13.94
CA LYS A 190 -34.32 13.49 -12.99
C LYS A 190 -33.67 13.69 -11.61
N VAL A 191 -32.83 12.75 -11.18
CA VAL A 191 -32.10 12.85 -9.91
C VAL A 191 -31.11 14.02 -9.97
N PHE A 192 -30.38 14.14 -11.07
CA PHE A 192 -29.41 15.22 -11.27
C PHE A 192 -30.11 16.58 -11.39
N GLU A 193 -31.23 16.67 -12.12
CA GLU A 193 -32.03 17.90 -12.21
C GLU A 193 -32.44 18.41 -10.82
N LYS A 194 -32.91 17.54 -9.94
CA LYS A 194 -33.33 17.91 -8.59
C LYS A 194 -32.13 18.20 -7.67
N LEU A 195 -31.04 17.47 -7.80
CA LEU A 195 -29.81 17.72 -7.02
C LEU A 195 -29.17 19.07 -7.34
N VAL A 196 -29.26 19.56 -8.58
CA VAL A 196 -28.75 20.88 -8.98
C VAL A 196 -29.35 22.01 -8.15
N HIS A 197 -30.61 21.88 -7.73
CA HIS A 197 -31.31 22.92 -6.98
C HIS A 197 -30.98 22.91 -5.48
N ASN A 198 -30.44 21.81 -4.96
CA ASN A 198 -30.26 21.56 -3.52
C ASN A 198 -28.86 21.04 -3.17
N VAL A 199 -27.83 21.58 -3.81
CA VAL A 199 -26.45 21.05 -3.75
C VAL A 199 -25.82 21.13 -2.35
N GLY A 200 -26.37 21.93 -1.44
CA GLY A 200 -25.88 22.08 -0.05
C GLY A 200 -26.28 20.95 0.90
N ASN A 201 -27.20 20.07 0.50
CA ASN A 201 -27.74 19.03 1.38
C ASN A 201 -27.05 17.67 1.17
N ASP A 202 -26.87 16.94 2.28
CA ASP A 202 -26.31 15.58 2.32
C ASP A 202 -27.36 14.51 2.56
N VAL A 203 -28.53 14.95 3.02
CA VAL A 203 -29.67 14.13 3.36
C VAL A 203 -30.90 14.77 2.71
N PHE A 204 -31.66 13.97 1.98
CA PHE A 204 -32.86 14.37 1.26
C PHE A 204 -34.03 13.51 1.69
N ASN A 205 -35.25 14.05 1.69
CA ASN A 205 -36.42 13.20 1.76
C ASN A 205 -36.66 12.56 0.39
N GLU A 206 -37.29 11.38 0.40
CA GLU A 206 -37.64 10.65 -0.82
C GLU A 206 -38.43 11.54 -1.79
N GLU A 207 -39.45 12.25 -1.28
CA GLU A 207 -40.31 13.15 -2.06
C GLU A 207 -39.57 14.32 -2.73
N ASP A 208 -38.44 14.75 -2.16
CA ASP A 208 -37.62 15.81 -2.72
C ASP A 208 -36.95 15.35 -4.03
N LEU A 209 -36.48 14.10 -4.06
CA LEU A 209 -35.64 13.57 -5.14
C LEU A 209 -36.38 12.61 -6.10
N PHE A 210 -37.38 11.87 -5.62
CA PHE A 210 -38.00 10.76 -6.35
C PHE A 210 -39.52 10.88 -6.37
N ALA A 211 -40.18 10.16 -7.29
CA ALA A 211 -41.64 10.11 -7.34
C ALA A 211 -42.17 8.91 -6.52
N SER A 212 -41.38 7.85 -6.41
CA SER A 212 -41.67 6.67 -5.60
C SER A 212 -40.40 6.12 -4.94
N TYR A 213 -40.60 5.30 -3.91
CA TYR A 213 -39.51 4.54 -3.29
C TYR A 213 -38.88 3.52 -4.25
N ASP A 214 -39.63 3.02 -5.24
CA ASP A 214 -39.11 2.08 -6.24
C ASP A 214 -38.01 2.73 -7.09
N ASP A 215 -38.15 4.00 -7.45
CA ASP A 215 -37.11 4.76 -8.17
C ASP A 215 -35.80 4.84 -7.35
N VAL A 216 -35.91 4.93 -6.01
CA VAL A 216 -34.74 4.91 -5.11
C VAL A 216 -34.04 3.55 -5.17
N LEU A 217 -34.82 2.47 -5.15
CA LEU A 217 -34.29 1.11 -5.22
C LEU A 217 -33.63 0.82 -6.57
N ASP A 218 -34.15 1.35 -7.67
CA ASP A 218 -33.55 1.23 -8.99
C ASP A 218 -32.16 1.88 -9.04
N VAL A 219 -32.03 3.09 -8.51
CA VAL A 219 -30.73 3.77 -8.39
C VAL A 219 -29.77 2.96 -7.53
N VAL A 220 -30.20 2.50 -6.35
CA VAL A 220 -29.37 1.72 -5.44
C VAL A 220 -28.93 0.40 -6.07
N THR A 221 -29.83 -0.26 -6.81
CA THR A 221 -29.54 -1.50 -7.53
C THR A 221 -28.52 -1.26 -8.63
N TRP A 222 -28.70 -0.21 -9.43
CA TRP A 222 -27.74 0.17 -10.47
C TRP A 222 -26.36 0.46 -9.87
N LEU A 223 -26.29 1.20 -8.76
CA LEU A 223 -25.05 1.53 -8.05
C LEU A 223 -24.33 0.29 -7.46
N LYS A 224 -25.08 -0.75 -7.09
CA LYS A 224 -24.51 -2.02 -6.58
C LYS A 224 -23.90 -2.88 -7.68
N LEU A 225 -24.41 -2.76 -8.91
CA LEU A 225 -23.92 -3.52 -10.08
C LEU A 225 -22.64 -2.95 -10.69
N GLN A 226 -22.22 -1.74 -10.27
CA GLN A 226 -21.04 -1.10 -10.84
C GLN A 226 -19.73 -1.75 -10.36
N SER A 227 -18.78 -1.92 -11.28
CA SER A 227 -17.48 -2.55 -11.01
C SER A 227 -16.65 -1.85 -9.95
N PHE A 228 -16.84 -0.56 -9.71
CA PHE A 228 -16.08 0.18 -8.69
C PHE A 228 -16.41 -0.27 -7.26
N ARG A 229 -17.52 -1.00 -7.02
CA ARG A 229 -17.90 -1.48 -5.69
C ARG A 229 -17.02 -2.62 -5.18
N THR A 230 -16.30 -3.32 -6.05
CA THR A 230 -15.34 -4.37 -5.65
C THR A 230 -13.98 -3.80 -5.27
N ILE A 231 -13.74 -2.50 -5.50
CA ILE A 231 -12.47 -1.84 -5.21
C ILE A 231 -12.49 -1.34 -3.77
N GLU A 232 -11.46 -1.70 -3.01
CA GLU A 232 -11.29 -1.22 -1.64
C GLU A 232 -10.79 0.24 -1.62
N PRO A 233 -11.40 1.14 -0.81
CA PRO A 233 -10.88 2.48 -0.59
C PRO A 233 -9.49 2.43 0.04
N ARG A 234 -8.62 3.35 -0.35
CA ARG A 234 -7.26 3.48 0.16
C ARG A 234 -7.07 4.84 0.82
N ASN A 235 -6.26 4.90 1.86
CA ASN A 235 -5.86 6.17 2.47
C ASN A 235 -5.10 7.06 1.45
N CYS A 236 -5.41 8.35 1.43
CA CYS A 236 -4.88 9.32 0.46
C CYS A 236 -3.35 9.52 0.57
N ASP A 237 -2.76 9.27 1.74
CA ASP A 237 -1.34 9.50 2.00
C ASP A 237 -0.46 8.31 1.57
N HIS A 238 -1.08 7.22 1.10
CA HIS A 238 -0.38 6.01 0.66
C HIS A 238 -0.18 6.02 -0.85
N GLU A 239 1.08 5.87 -1.26
CA GLU A 239 1.39 5.61 -2.66
C GLU A 239 1.16 4.12 -2.96
N GLY A 240 0.46 3.82 -4.04
CA GLY A 240 0.25 2.45 -4.49
C GLY A 240 -0.04 2.38 -5.98
N LEU A 241 0.09 1.17 -6.52
CA LEU A 241 -0.17 0.88 -7.93
C LEU A 241 -1.67 0.92 -8.22
N GLU A 242 -2.01 1.26 -9.46
CA GLU A 242 -3.40 1.16 -9.93
C GLU A 242 -3.74 -0.32 -10.16
N PRO A 243 -5.00 -0.75 -9.94
CA PRO A 243 -5.39 -2.16 -10.09
C PRO A 243 -5.03 -2.75 -11.47
N ASP A 244 -5.19 -1.95 -12.53
CA ASP A 244 -4.83 -2.35 -13.90
C ASP A 244 -3.32 -2.65 -14.04
N ILE A 245 -2.47 -1.90 -13.32
CA ILE A 245 -1.02 -2.11 -13.31
C ILE A 245 -0.64 -3.32 -12.46
N ILE A 246 -1.36 -3.57 -11.36
CA ILE A 246 -1.15 -4.78 -10.53
C ILE A 246 -1.41 -6.04 -11.36
N ALA A 247 -2.53 -6.09 -12.09
CA ALA A 247 -2.84 -7.25 -12.94
C ALA A 247 -1.80 -7.48 -14.04
N LYS A 248 -1.22 -6.40 -14.59
CA LYS A 248 -0.13 -6.50 -15.57
C LYS A 248 1.19 -6.94 -14.94
N LEU A 249 1.48 -6.46 -13.74
CA LEU A 249 2.66 -6.85 -12.97
C LEU A 249 2.62 -8.34 -12.61
N GLU A 250 1.48 -8.85 -12.15
CA GLU A 250 1.28 -10.29 -11.89
C GLU A 250 1.57 -11.11 -13.14
N LYS A 251 0.99 -10.72 -14.28
CA LYS A 251 1.22 -11.39 -15.55
C LYS A 251 2.70 -11.37 -15.99
N GLU A 252 3.37 -10.23 -15.86
CA GLU A 252 4.78 -10.10 -16.25
C GLU A 252 5.72 -10.92 -15.35
N ILE A 253 5.38 -11.06 -14.06
CA ILE A 253 6.08 -11.94 -13.12
C ILE A 253 5.88 -13.41 -13.53
N ASP A 254 4.65 -13.83 -13.81
CA ASP A 254 4.34 -15.21 -14.22
C ASP A 254 5.10 -15.59 -15.50
N GLU A 255 5.09 -14.72 -16.52
CA GLU A 255 5.84 -14.93 -17.77
C GLU A 255 7.36 -15.01 -17.54
N THR A 256 7.88 -14.21 -16.60
CA THR A 256 9.30 -14.22 -16.22
C THR A 256 9.68 -15.50 -15.51
N LEU A 257 8.81 -16.02 -14.64
CA LEU A 257 9.03 -17.29 -13.94
C LEU A 257 8.99 -18.49 -14.89
N GLU A 258 8.04 -18.52 -15.83
CA GLU A 258 7.97 -19.55 -16.87
C GLU A 258 9.20 -19.56 -17.79
N THR A 259 9.72 -18.38 -18.14
CA THR A 259 10.89 -18.26 -19.01
C THR A 259 12.20 -18.62 -18.29
N ASN A 260 12.27 -18.37 -16.98
CA ASN A 260 13.45 -18.57 -16.14
C ASN A 260 13.43 -19.89 -15.36
N ASP A 261 12.88 -20.97 -15.93
CA ASP A 261 12.74 -22.31 -15.32
C ASP A 261 14.08 -22.98 -14.89
N ALA A 262 15.21 -22.30 -15.10
CA ALA A 262 16.52 -22.72 -14.63
C ALA A 262 16.81 -22.18 -13.21
N PRO A 263 17.27 -23.02 -12.27
CA PRO A 263 17.62 -22.56 -10.93
C PRO A 263 18.67 -21.44 -11.00
N GLY A 264 18.50 -20.42 -10.15
CA GLY A 264 19.39 -19.27 -10.02
C GLY A 264 20.87 -19.64 -10.11
N LYS A 265 21.67 -18.77 -10.75
CA LYS A 265 23.09 -19.02 -10.92
C LYS A 265 23.76 -19.07 -9.55
N ALA A 266 24.32 -20.22 -9.20
CA ALA A 266 25.05 -20.39 -7.97
C ALA A 266 26.43 -19.74 -8.05
N VAL A 267 26.66 -18.67 -7.29
CA VAL A 267 27.94 -17.97 -7.24
C VAL A 267 28.60 -18.18 -5.88
N ILE A 268 29.80 -18.74 -5.88
CA ILE A 268 30.59 -18.92 -4.65
C ILE A 268 31.46 -17.67 -4.42
N MET A 269 31.40 -17.11 -3.22
CA MET A 269 32.17 -15.91 -2.86
C MET A 269 32.59 -15.89 -1.38
N GLN A 270 33.51 -14.98 -1.06
CA GLN A 270 33.97 -14.73 0.32
C GLN A 270 33.59 -13.31 0.74
N VAL A 271 32.64 -13.21 1.67
CA VAL A 271 31.98 -11.96 2.04
C VAL A 271 32.37 -11.55 3.46
N LYS A 272 32.49 -10.25 3.72
CA LYS A 272 32.71 -9.75 5.09
C LYS A 272 31.43 -9.96 5.92
N PRO A 273 31.52 -10.40 7.19
CA PRO A 273 30.35 -10.72 8.01
C PRO A 273 29.31 -9.59 8.11
N HIS A 274 29.73 -8.33 8.21
CA HIS A 274 28.82 -7.18 8.28
C HIS A 274 28.03 -6.88 6.99
N LEU A 275 28.38 -7.53 5.87
CA LEU A 275 27.65 -7.48 4.60
C LEU A 275 26.71 -8.68 4.44
N LEU A 276 26.57 -9.50 5.47
CA LEU A 276 25.64 -10.62 5.47
C LEU A 276 24.60 -10.40 6.57
N PHE A 277 23.33 -10.43 6.17
CA PHE A 277 22.23 -10.55 7.10
C PHE A 277 22.04 -12.03 7.45
N LYS A 278 21.94 -12.32 8.74
CA LYS A 278 21.68 -13.67 9.23
C LYS A 278 20.36 -13.69 10.00
N PRO A 279 19.34 -14.41 9.50
CA PRO A 279 18.07 -14.54 10.19
C PRO A 279 18.26 -15.18 11.57
N GLY A 280 17.47 -14.69 12.55
CA GLY A 280 17.38 -15.25 13.90
C GLY A 280 18.45 -14.77 14.90
N ILE A 281 19.38 -13.90 14.51
CA ILE A 281 20.36 -13.32 15.45
C ILE A 281 19.76 -12.18 16.27
N ASN A 282 18.97 -11.33 15.60
CA ASN A 282 18.44 -10.11 16.18
C ASN A 282 17.06 -10.42 16.76
N ASN A 283 16.86 -10.03 18.02
CA ASN A 283 15.56 -10.09 18.68
C ASN A 283 14.77 -8.82 18.38
N GLY A 284 13.50 -8.96 17.98
CA GLY A 284 12.59 -7.86 17.70
C GLY A 284 12.50 -7.47 16.21
N ASN A 285 11.75 -6.40 15.94
CA ASN A 285 11.44 -5.93 14.58
C ASN A 285 12.53 -5.00 14.05
N ILE A 286 13.75 -5.51 13.89
CA ILE A 286 14.88 -4.75 13.34
C ILE A 286 14.94 -5.00 11.84
N ALA A 287 14.94 -3.93 11.05
CA ALA A 287 15.09 -4.01 9.60
C ALA A 287 16.46 -4.65 9.24
N PRO A 288 16.52 -5.54 8.24
CA PRO A 288 17.79 -6.15 7.79
C PRO A 288 18.84 -5.12 7.34
N ASP A 289 18.39 -4.04 6.68
CA ASP A 289 19.20 -2.88 6.32
C ASP A 289 18.47 -1.59 6.73
N LEU A 290 19.04 -0.86 7.69
CA LEU A 290 18.50 0.41 8.18
C LEU A 290 18.58 1.55 7.15
N LYS A 291 19.39 1.39 6.10
CA LYS A 291 19.58 2.39 5.04
C LYS A 291 18.71 2.12 3.82
N ALA A 292 18.02 0.98 3.76
CA ALA A 292 17.13 0.64 2.67
C ALA A 292 16.00 1.67 2.56
N LYS A 293 15.70 2.08 1.33
CA LYS A 293 14.56 2.95 1.01
C LYS A 293 13.67 2.18 0.05
N HIS A 294 12.41 1.99 0.43
CA HIS A 294 11.44 1.28 -0.37
C HIS A 294 10.65 2.25 -1.25
N ARG A 295 10.41 1.86 -2.49
CA ARG A 295 9.67 2.58 -3.52
C ARG A 295 8.70 1.64 -4.21
N LEU A 296 7.78 2.20 -5.00
CA LEU A 296 6.92 1.37 -5.84
C LEU A 296 7.77 0.60 -6.87
N PHE A 297 7.41 -0.66 -7.08
CA PHE A 297 8.11 -1.64 -7.91
C PHE A 297 9.49 -2.09 -7.38
N ASP A 298 9.78 -1.87 -6.10
CA ASP A 298 10.85 -2.58 -5.38
C ASP A 298 10.39 -3.98 -4.93
#